data_AF-A0A936GFC3-F1
#
_entry.id   AF-A0A936GFC3-F1
#
_cell.length_a   1.000
_cell.length_b   1.000
_cell.length_c   1.000
_cell.angle_alpha   90.00
_cell.angle_beta   90.00
_cell.angle_gamma   90.00
#
_symmetry.space_group_name_H-M   'P 1'
#
loop_
_entity.id
_entity.type
_entity.pdbx_description
1 polymer ?
#
loop_
_entity_poly.entity_id
_entity_poly.type
_entity_poly.pdbx_seq_one_letter_code
_entity_poly.pdbx_strand_id
1 'polypeptide(L)' 'MEDLSIYDFIIYLGILGLILMIFSFLSGMRYIKVKPKLRLHKRLGIVGFLAASVHGFSMLYFYFFS' A
#
# COMPACT_ATOMS: atom_id res chain seq x y z
N MET A 1 23.96 -1.43 -13.11
CA MET A 1 22.82 -1.28 -12.19
C MET A 1 21.68 -0.82 -13.08
N GLU A 2 20.54 -1.52 -13.10
CA GLU A 2 19.38 -1.03 -13.85
C GLU A 2 18.85 0.22 -13.16
N ASP A 3 18.68 1.30 -13.92
CA ASP A 3 18.08 2.53 -13.42
C ASP A 3 16.58 2.30 -13.20
N LEU A 4 16.13 2.43 -11.95
CA LEU A 4 14.72 2.31 -11.60
C LEU A 4 13.94 3.46 -12.23
N SER A 5 12.94 3.13 -13.05
CA SER A 5 12.06 4.15 -13.63
C SER A 5 10.99 4.60 -12.62
N ILE A 6 10.38 5.75 -12.89
CA ILE A 6 9.22 6.26 -12.14
C ILE A 6 8.06 5.25 -12.20
N TYR A 7 7.91 4.56 -13.33
CA TYR A 7 6.88 3.54 -13.52
C TYR A 7 7.09 2.33 -12.59
N ASP A 8 8.33 1.86 -12.46
CA ASP A 8 8.68 0.76 -11.54
C ASP A 8 8.39 1.14 -10.10
N PHE A 9 8.73 2.38 -9.71
CA PHE A 9 8.43 2.89 -8.37
C PHE A 9 6.93 2.88 -8.08
N ILE A 10 6.11 3.30 -9.05
CA ILE A 10 4.65 3.31 -8.90
C ILE A 10 4.10 1.88 -8.79
N ILE A 11 4.63 0.90 -9.53
CA ILE A 11 4.28 -0.51 -9.35
C ILE A 11 4.63 -1.00 -7.94
N TYR A 12 5.83 -0.72 -7.46
CA TYR A 12 6.24 -1.11 -6.11
C TYR A 12 5.38 -0.48 -5.02
N LEU A 13 4.90 0.75 -5.24
CA LEU A 13 3.95 1.40 -4.33
C LEU A 13 2.62 0.65 -4.24
N GLY A 14 2.14 0.11 -5.36
CA GLY A 14 0.94 -0.74 -5.41
C GLY A 14 1.13 -2.05 -4.65
N ILE A 15 2.26 -2.73 -4.86
CA ILE A 15 2.62 -3.97 -4.14
C ILE A 15 2.71 -3.70 -2.63
N LEU A 16 3.39 -2.63 -2.23
CA LEU A 16 3.50 -2.22 -0.84
C LEU A 16 2.13 -1.92 -0.22
N GLY A 17 1.29 -1.15 -0.93
CA GLY A 17 -0.08 -0.85 -0.52
C GLY A 17 -0.91 -2.10 -0.26
N LEU A 18 -0.84 -3.09 -1.17
CA LEU A 18 -1.52 -4.36 -1.04
C LEU A 18 -1.05 -5.15 0.19
N ILE A 19 0.27 -5.29 0.38
CA ILE A 19 0.84 -6.01 1.53
C ILE A 19 0.37 -5.37 2.85
N LEU A 20 0.46 -4.04 2.97
CA LEU A 20 0.04 -3.31 4.16
C LEU A 20 -1.47 -3.46 4.41
N MET A 21 -2.28 -3.47 3.35
CA MET A 21 -3.72 -3.66 3.44
C MET A 21 -4.07 -5.08 3.91
N ILE A 22 -3.37 -6.11 3.43
CA ILE A 22 -3.53 -7.51 3.92
C ILE A 22 -3.17 -7.60 5.41
N PHE A 23 -2.03 -7.06 5.83
CA PHE A 23 -1.64 -7.07 7.25
C PHE A 23 -2.64 -6.31 8.13
N SER A 24 -3.14 -5.17 7.64
CA SER A 24 -4.21 -4.43 8.30
C SER A 24 -5.47 -5.30 8.39
N PHE A 25 -5.94 -5.87 7.29
CA PHE A 25 -7.14 -6.71 7.27
C PHE A 25 -7.05 -7.90 8.23
N LEU A 26 -5.96 -8.68 8.17
CA LEU A 26 -5.74 -9.84 9.03
C LEU A 26 -5.60 -9.46 10.51
N SER A 27 -5.03 -8.30 10.82
CA SER A 27 -4.98 -7.79 12.20
C SER A 27 -6.35 -7.30 12.68
N GLY A 28 -7.20 -6.74 11.80
CA GLY A 28 -8.57 -6.37 12.10
C GLY A 28 -9.47 -7.57 12.39
N MET A 29 -9.28 -8.67 11.65
CA MET A 29 -9.95 -9.96 11.87
C MET A 29 -9.41 -10.75 13.08
N ARG A 30 -8.36 -10.25 13.74
CA ARG A 30 -7.68 -10.90 14.87
C ARG A 30 -7.00 -12.25 14.54
N TYR A 31 -6.78 -12.55 13.26
CA TYR A 31 -5.89 -13.64 12.85
C TYR A 31 -4.44 -13.33 13.23
N ILE A 32 -4.02 -12.07 13.02
CA ILE A 32 -2.74 -11.55 13.52
C ILE A 32 -3.02 -10.78 14.82
N LYS A 33 -2.65 -11.38 15.95
CA LYS A 33 -2.83 -10.78 17.28
C LYS A 33 -1.77 -9.71 17.53
N VAL A 34 -2.09 -8.47 17.22
CA VAL A 34 -1.25 -7.30 17.55
C VAL A 34 -1.66 -6.69 18.88
N LYS A 35 -0.70 -6.22 19.68
CA LYS A 35 -1.01 -5.55 20.94
C LYS A 35 -1.93 -4.34 20.67
N PRO A 36 -3.15 -4.27 21.24
CA PRO A 36 -4.13 -3.24 20.90
C PRO A 36 -3.65 -1.82 21.23
N LYS A 37 -2.75 -1.67 22.22
CA LYS A 37 -2.11 -0.40 22.58
C LYS A 37 -1.32 0.23 21.42
N LEU A 38 -0.80 -0.57 20.49
CA LEU A 38 0.01 -0.09 19.37
C LEU A 38 -0.84 0.43 18.21
N ARG A 39 -2.15 0.11 18.16
CA ARG A 39 -3.09 0.49 17.08
C ARG A 39 -2.51 0.26 15.67
N LEU A 40 -1.69 -0.78 15.52
CA LEU A 40 -0.95 -1.09 14.29
C LEU A 40 -1.88 -1.31 13.11
N HIS A 41 -3.00 -2.00 13.31
CA HIS A 41 -4.08 -2.14 12.32
C HIS A 41 -4.46 -0.81 11.67
N LYS A 42 -4.82 0.19 12.47
CA LYS A 42 -5.25 1.51 11.97
C LYS A 42 -4.12 2.22 11.21
N ARG A 43 -2.89 2.16 11.73
CA ARG A 43 -1.74 2.82 11.09
C ARG A 43 -1.38 2.16 9.75
N LEU A 44 -1.25 0.83 9.73
CA LEU A 44 -0.95 0.08 8.52
C LEU A 44 -2.06 0.22 7.47
N GLY A 45 -3.33 0.23 7.91
CA GLY A 45 -4.46 0.48 7.04
C GLY A 45 -4.41 1.85 6.36
N ILE A 46 -4.14 2.91 7.12
CA ILE A 46 -4.03 4.28 6.57
C ILE A 46 -2.85 4.38 5.59
N VAL A 47 -1.68 3.89 5.97
CA VAL A 47 -0.48 3.96 5.11
C VAL A 47 -0.68 3.13 3.84
N GLY A 48 -1.22 1.91 3.96
CA GLY A 48 -1.52 1.05 2.81
C GLY A 48 -2.56 1.67 1.86
N PHE A 49 -3.61 2.29 2.42
CA PHE A 49 -4.62 2.98 1.64
C PHE A 49 -4.04 4.18 0.86
N LEU A 50 -3.20 5.00 1.51
CA LEU A 50 -2.55 6.13 0.85
C LEU A 50 -1.60 5.65 -0.27
N ALA A 51 -0.79 4.63 -0.01
CA ALA A 51 0.10 4.04 -1.01
C ALA A 51 -0.68 3.50 -2.21
N ALA A 52 -1.76 2.74 -1.98
CA ALA A 52 -2.63 2.23 -3.03
C ALA A 52 -3.36 3.35 -3.80
N SER A 53 -3.75 4.43 -3.13
CA SER A 53 -4.39 5.60 -3.76
C SER A 53 -3.42 6.31 -4.70
N VAL A 54 -2.20 6.61 -4.23
CA VAL A 54 -1.15 7.24 -5.05
C VAL A 54 -0.80 6.33 -6.23
N HIS A 55 -0.69 5.02 -6.01
CA HIS A 55 -0.48 4.05 -7.08
C HIS A 55 -1.61 4.12 -8.13
N GLY A 56 -2.86 4.02 -7.68
CA GLY A 56 -4.02 4.03 -8.57
C GLY A 56 -4.16 5.33 -9.37
N PHE A 57 -4.02 6.49 -8.72
CA PHE A 57 -4.08 7.78 -9.42
C PHE A 57 -2.93 7.96 -10.41
N SER A 58 -1.72 7.53 -10.06
CA SER A 58 -0.57 7.62 -10.97
C SER A 58 -0.73 6.69 -12.18
N MET A 59 -1.26 5.48 -11.98
CA MET A 59 -1.56 4.56 -13.08
C MET A 59 -2.67 5.08 -14.00
N LEU A 60 -3.71 5.69 -13.44
CA LEU A 60 -4.73 6.37 -14.24
C LEU A 60 -4.12 7.52 -15.05
N TYR A 61 -3.23 8.31 -14.44
CA TYR A 61 -2.53 9.38 -15.16
C TYR A 61 -1.73 8.83 -16.35
N PHE A 62 -0.93 7.79 -16.14
CA PHE A 62 -0.18 7.17 -17.25
C PHE A 62 -1.10 6.58 -18.31
N TYR A 63 -2.22 5.97 -17.92
CA TYR A 63 -3.16 5.39 -18.88
C TYR A 63 -3.80 6.44 -19.80
N PHE A 64 -4.13 7.63 -19.27
CA PHE A 64 -4.85 8.66 -20.03
C PHE A 64 -3.94 9.72 -20.69
N PHE A 65 -2.75 9.97 -20.14
CA PHE A 65 -1.95 11.14 -20.49
C PHE A 65 -0.49 10.87 -20.84
N SER A 66 -0.06 9.59 -20.85
CA SER A 66 1.29 9.19 -21.28
C SER A 66 1.23 8.25 -22.48
#